data_AF-A0A162A889-F1
#
_entry.id   AF-A0A162A889-F1
#
_cell.length_a   1.000
_cell.length_b   1.000
_cell.length_c   1.000
_cell.angle_alpha   90.00
_cell.angle_beta   90.00
_cell.angle_gamma   90.00
#
_symmetry.space_group_name_H-M   'P 1'
#
loop_
_entity.id
_entity.type
_entity.pdbx_description
1 polymer ?
#
loop_
_entity_poly.entity_id
_entity_poly.type
_entity_poly.pdbx_seq_one_letter_code
_entity_poly.pdbx_strand_id
1 'polypeptide(L)' 'MIEDKTPFYSLPLPHPDNLLQQDVLRIKYALTGVDRLMYMQTNLRRQQDELLNEKLRRVKLNQLLGEPLLTI' A
#
# COMPACT_ATOMS: atom_id res chain seq x y z
N MET A 1 -17.09 -0.13 -24.47
CA MET A 1 -16.42 -1.32 -23.91
C MET A 1 -16.88 -1.43 -22.46
N ILE A 2 -17.30 -2.61 -22.01
CA ILE A 2 -17.59 -2.84 -20.59
C ILE A 2 -16.24 -2.91 -19.88
N GLU A 3 -15.99 -2.03 -18.92
CA GLU A 3 -14.78 -2.07 -18.11
C GLU A 3 -14.87 -3.28 -17.17
N ASP A 4 -14.00 -4.26 -17.38
CA ASP A 4 -13.99 -5.53 -16.65
C ASP A 4 -13.13 -5.46 -15.37
N LYS A 5 -12.57 -4.28 -15.07
CA LYS A 5 -11.60 -4.05 -14.00
C LYS A 5 -11.76 -2.70 -13.31
N THR A 6 -11.31 -2.62 -12.05
CA THR A 6 -11.23 -1.34 -11.34
C THR A 6 -10.14 -0.42 -11.90
N PRO A 7 -10.33 0.91 -11.88
CA PRO A 7 -9.46 1.85 -12.58
C PRO A 7 -8.03 1.93 -12.03
N PHE A 8 -7.85 1.81 -10.72
CA PHE A 8 -6.54 2.04 -10.08
C PHE A 8 -5.76 0.75 -9.81
N TYR A 9 -6.48 -0.31 -9.43
CA TYR A 9 -5.87 -1.55 -8.96
C TYR A 9 -6.11 -2.73 -9.90
N SER A 10 -6.78 -2.50 -11.03
CA SER A 10 -7.05 -3.52 -12.06
C SER A 10 -7.71 -4.78 -11.49
N LEU A 11 -8.50 -4.64 -10.43
CA LEU A 11 -9.20 -5.75 -9.78
C LEU A 11 -10.42 -6.16 -10.61
N PRO A 12 -10.73 -7.47 -10.72
CA PRO A 12 -11.84 -7.92 -11.56
C PRO A 12 -13.18 -7.37 -11.06
N LEU A 13 -14.00 -6.88 -12.00
CA LEU A 13 -15.37 -6.49 -11.73
C LEU A 13 -16.34 -7.60 -12.17
N PRO A 14 -17.49 -7.74 -11.49
CA PRO A 14 -18.59 -8.56 -12.00
C PRO A 14 -19.08 -8.00 -13.34
N HIS A 15 -19.53 -8.87 -14.23
CA HIS A 15 -20.07 -8.48 -15.52
C HIS A 15 -21.58 -8.23 -15.40
N PRO A 16 -22.12 -7.14 -15.96
CA PRO A 16 -23.53 -6.79 -15.79
C PRO A 16 -24.50 -7.88 -16.29
N ASP A 17 -24.10 -8.61 -17.33
CA ASP A 17 -24.93 -9.65 -17.95
C ASP A 17 -24.75 -11.04 -17.33
N ASN A 18 -23.78 -11.22 -16.42
CA ASN A 18 -23.53 -12.51 -15.78
C ASN A 18 -24.52 -12.75 -14.63
N LEU A 19 -24.90 -14.01 -14.43
CA LEU A 19 -25.57 -14.41 -13.20
C LEU A 19 -24.59 -14.34 -12.03
N LEU A 20 -25.11 -14.08 -10.82
CA LEU A 20 -24.28 -13.98 -9.62
C LEU A 20 -23.38 -15.21 -9.42
N GLN A 21 -23.90 -16.41 -9.67
CA GLN A 21 -23.17 -17.67 -9.55
C GLN A 21 -21.92 -17.73 -10.44
N GLN A 22 -21.98 -17.09 -11.61
CA GLN A 22 -20.87 -17.03 -12.57
C GLN A 22 -19.79 -16.03 -12.13
N ASP A 23 -20.18 -15.00 -11.37
CA ASP A 23 -19.29 -13.94 -10.90
C ASP A 23 -18.76 -14.12 -9.48
N VAL A 24 -19.22 -15.14 -8.74
CA VAL A 24 -18.72 -15.43 -7.38
C VAL A 24 -17.19 -15.50 -7.35
N LEU A 25 -16.58 -16.14 -8.36
CA LEU A 25 -15.12 -16.23 -8.45
C LEU A 25 -14.46 -14.86 -8.69
N ARG A 26 -15.05 -14.01 -9.53
CA ARG A 26 -14.55 -12.64 -9.77
C ARG A 26 -14.63 -11.81 -8.50
N ILE A 27 -15.75 -11.87 -7.79
CA ILE A 27 -15.94 -11.18 -6.51
C ILE A 27 -14.93 -11.67 -5.47
N LYS A 28 -14.76 -13.00 -5.34
CA LYS A 28 -13.74 -13.59 -4.45
C LYS A 28 -12.34 -13.05 -4.78
N TYR A 29 -11.96 -13.02 -6.05
CA TYR A 29 -10.65 -12.50 -6.46
C TYR A 29 -10.49 -11.01 -6.19
N ALA A 30 -11.54 -10.21 -6.41
CA ALA A 30 -11.52 -8.79 -6.07
C ALA A 30 -11.30 -8.58 -4.57
N LEU A 31 -12.04 -9.30 -3.73
CA LEU A 31 -11.91 -9.22 -2.26
C LEU A 31 -10.52 -9.64 -1.76
N THR A 32 -9.99 -10.77 -2.25
CA THR A 32 -8.62 -11.19 -1.92
C THR A 32 -7.57 -10.18 -2.41
N GLY A 33 -7.81 -9.54 -3.56
CA GLY A 33 -6.97 -8.47 -4.07
C GLY A 33 -6.95 -7.25 -3.15
N VAL A 34 -8.11 -6.79 -2.69
CA VAL A 34 -8.24 -5.68 -1.73
C VAL A 34 -7.49 -5.99 -0.44
N ASP A 35 -7.70 -7.18 0.14
CA ASP A 35 -7.03 -7.61 1.37
C ASP A 35 -5.49 -7.53 1.25
N ARG A 36 -4.95 -8.06 0.15
CA ARG A 36 -3.51 -7.98 -0.14
C ARG A 36 -3.01 -6.54 -0.26
N LEU A 37 -3.75 -5.68 -0.95
CA LEU A 37 -3.39 -4.27 -1.14
C LEU A 37 -3.34 -3.53 0.19
N MET A 38 -4.32 -3.76 1.07
CA MET A 38 -4.35 -3.15 2.41
C MET A 38 -3.18 -3.64 3.27
N TYR A 39 -2.88 -4.94 3.23
CA TYR A 39 -1.72 -5.50 3.93
C TYR A 39 -0.40 -4.87 3.45
N MET A 40 -0.21 -4.79 2.12
CA MET A 40 0.98 -4.17 1.53
C MET A 40 1.10 -2.69 1.92
N GLN A 41 0.01 -1.93 1.82
CA GLN A 41 0.01 -0.50 2.17
C GLN A 41 0.38 -0.29 3.66
N THR A 42 -0.13 -1.14 4.54
CA THR A 42 0.15 -1.08 5.98
C THR A 42 1.63 -1.34 6.26
N ASN A 43 2.22 -2.34 5.60
CA ASN A 43 3.64 -2.65 5.75
C ASN A 43 4.55 -1.56 5.19
N LEU A 44 4.20 -0.97 4.04
CA LEU A 44 4.96 0.14 3.45
C LEU A 44 4.96 1.37 4.37
N ARG A 45 3.80 1.71 4.97
CA ARG A 45 3.72 2.79 5.95
C ARG A 45 4.59 2.51 7.17
N ARG A 46 4.53 1.30 7.73
CA ARG A 46 5.38 0.89 8.86
C ARG A 46 6.87 1.04 8.54
N GLN A 47 7.31 0.57 7.37
CA GLN A 47 8.71 0.70 6.95
C GLN A 47 9.13 2.17 6.79
N GLN A 48 8.25 3.01 6.25
CA GLN A 48 8.51 4.44 6.13
C GLN A 48 8.67 5.11 7.49
N ASP A 49 7.80 4.79 8.45
CA ASP A 49 7.86 5.33 9.81
C ASP A 49 9.14 4.90 10.54
N GLU A 50 9.55 3.64 10.38
CA GLU A 50 10.80 3.11 10.94
C GLU A 50 12.02 3.87 10.37
N LEU A 51 12.07 4.08 9.06
CA LEU A 51 13.15 4.83 8.41
C LEU A 51 13.18 6.30 8.84
N LEU A 52 12.01 6.92 9.00
CA LEU A 52 11.90 8.30 9.48
C LEU A 52 12.40 8.41 10.93
N ASN A 53 11.96 7.51 11.79
CA ASN A 53 12.38 7.48 13.20
C ASN A 53 13.89 7.26 13.33
N GLU A 54 14.48 6.41 12.49
CA GLU A 54 15.92 6.20 12.45
C GLU A 54 16.68 7.47 12.05
N LYS A 55 16.19 8.19 11.02
CA LYS A 55 16.78 9.48 10.62
C LYS A 55 16.68 10.52 11.74
N LEU A 56 15.52 10.64 12.38
CA LEU A 56 15.32 11.56 13.51
C LEU A 56 16.23 11.21 14.69
N ARG A 57 16.40 9.92 14.99
CA ARG A 57 17.32 9.44 16.03
C ARG A 57 18.75 9.87 15.75
N ARG A 58 19.22 9.72 14.51
CA ARG A 58 20.58 10.14 14.09
C ARG A 58 20.77 11.64 14.21
N VAL A 59 19.83 12.45 13.73
CA VAL A 59 19.89 13.92 13.86
C VAL A 59 19.98 14.33 15.32
N LYS A 60 19.15 13.73 16.19
CA LYS A 60 19.18 14.01 17.63
C LYS A 60 20.52 13.61 18.27
N LEU A 61 21.07 12.45 17.91
CA LEU A 61 22.39 12.02 18.39
C LEU A 61 23.50 12.99 17.95
N ASN A 62 23.54 13.38 16.68
CA ASN A 62 24.52 14.34 16.18
C ASN A 62 24.43 15.69 16.92
N GLN A 63 23.21 16.16 17.18
CA GLN A 63 22.98 17.38 17.97
C GLN A 63 23.50 17.25 19.41
N LEU A 64 23.29 16.11 20.06
CA LEU A 64 23.78 15.87 21.43
C LEU A 64 25.31 15.75 21.51
N LEU A 65 25.93 15.22 20.45
CA LEU A 65 27.38 15.05 20.36
C LEU A 65 28.12 16.33 19.96
N GLY A 66 27.39 17.43 19.68
CA GLY A 66 27.97 18.72 19.32
C GLY A 66 28.65 18.75 17.95
N GLU A 67 28.44 17.71 17.12
CA GLU A 67 28.93 17.73 15.74
C GLU A 67 28.05 18.66 14.89
N PRO A 68 28.64 19.55 14.07
CA PRO A 68 27.87 20.36 13.16
C PRO A 68 27.14 19.45 12.17
N LEU A 69 25.80 19.59 12.13
CA LEU A 69 24.93 18.85 11.24
C LEU A 69 25.29 19.19 9.78
N LEU A 70 26.18 18.39 9.18
CA LEU A 70 26.59 18.39 7.76
C LEU A 70 27.21 19.71 7.26
N THR A 71 28.49 19.64 6.90
CA THR A 71 29.07 20.55 5.90
C THR A 71 28.40 20.25 4.56
N ILE A 72 27.89 21.31 3.92
CA ILE A 72 27.21 21.32 2.61
C ILE A 72 28.17 20.82 1.53
#